data_AF-A0A1F8X946-F1
#
_entry.id   AF-A0A1F8X946-F1
#
_cell.length_a   1.000
_cell.length_b   1.000
_cell.length_c   1.000
_cell.angle_alpha   90.00
_cell.angle_beta   90.00
_cell.angle_gamma   90.00
#
_symmetry.space_group_name_H-M   'P 1'
#
loop_
_entity.id
_entity.type
_entity.pdbx_description
1 polymer ?
#
loop_
_entity_poly.entity_id
_entity_poly.type
_entity_poly.pdbx_seq_one_letter_code
_entity_poly.pdbx_strand_id
1 'polypeptide(L)'
;MLKLLTFIAVLTLFTAVTSGLLVRECRSAEEEEEWQARVNPHSFRGELCSMCHSEQPPLLLKDQVTTCVRCHPGNIGNHPVTRHPMGLMPRMKIPASLPLTEEGEMVCSTCHEPHGRTPHPRLLRIEYLKLCASCHKGY
;
A
#
# COMPACT_ATOMS: atom_id res chain seq x y z
N MET A 1 23.62 -43.72 46.93
CA MET A 1 23.98 -43.38 45.54
C MET A 1 22.76 -43.09 44.66
N LEU A 2 21.66 -43.87 44.74
CA LEU A 2 20.47 -43.67 43.91
C LEU A 2 19.73 -42.32 44.11
N LYS A 3 19.70 -41.78 45.34
CA LYS A 3 19.02 -40.50 45.65
C LYS A 3 19.72 -39.25 45.08
N LEU A 4 21.03 -39.32 44.83
CA LEU A 4 21.81 -38.20 44.26
C LEU A 4 21.61 -38.09 42.75
N LEU A 5 21.50 -39.23 42.05
CA LEU A 5 21.19 -39.26 40.61
C LEU A 5 19.79 -38.70 40.30
N THR A 6 18.78 -38.99 41.14
CA THR A 6 17.43 -38.44 40.97
C THR A 6 17.37 -36.93 41.16
N PHE A 7 18.22 -36.36 42.02
CA PHE A 7 18.25 -34.92 42.25
C PHE A 7 18.89 -34.16 41.08
N ILE A 8 19.96 -34.72 40.51
CA ILE A 8 20.64 -34.16 39.33
C ILE A 8 19.73 -34.22 38.10
N ALA A 9 19.01 -35.33 37.89
CA ALA A 9 18.08 -35.48 36.77
C ALA A 9 16.94 -34.45 36.79
N VAL A 10 16.37 -34.18 37.97
CA VAL A 10 15.31 -33.16 38.15
C VAL A 10 15.86 -31.75 37.92
N LEU A 11 17.09 -31.46 38.37
CA LEU A 11 17.72 -30.15 38.16
C LEU A 11 18.03 -29.89 36.67
N THR A 12 18.51 -30.92 35.95
CA THR A 12 18.76 -30.82 34.49
C THR A 12 17.49 -30.70 33.66
N LEU A 13 16.40 -31.34 34.08
CA LEU A 13 15.07 -31.20 33.46
C LEU A 13 14.51 -29.79 33.71
N PHE A 14 14.72 -29.22 34.89
CA PHE A 14 14.27 -27.86 35.20
C PHE A 14 15.02 -26.81 34.38
N THR A 15 16.34 -26.93 34.21
CA THR A 15 17.12 -26.02 33.35
C THR A 15 16.74 -26.14 31.87
N ALA A 16 16.47 -27.35 31.38
CA ALA A 16 16.05 -27.58 29.99
C ALA A 16 14.66 -26.99 29.70
N VAL A 17 13.73 -27.06 30.66
CA VAL A 17 12.39 -26.45 30.55
C VAL A 17 12.48 -24.92 30.59
N THR A 18 13.34 -24.33 31.43
CA THR A 18 13.55 -22.88 31.44
C THR A 18 14.22 -22.36 30.16
N SER A 19 15.16 -23.12 29.57
CA SER A 19 15.75 -22.77 28.28
C SER A 19 14.78 -22.96 27.11
N GLY A 20 13.85 -23.91 27.18
CA GLY A 20 12.81 -24.13 26.16
C GLY A 20 11.68 -23.09 26.19
N LEU A 21 11.40 -22.46 27.34
CA LEU A 21 10.41 -21.39 27.44
C LEU A 21 10.95 -20.02 26.99
N LEU A 22 12.25 -19.76 27.11
CA LEU A 22 12.84 -18.46 26.73
C LEU A 22 13.12 -18.31 25.22
N VAL A 23 13.06 -19.39 24.43
CA VAL A 23 13.29 -19.36 22.96
C VAL A 23 11.97 -19.24 22.18
N ARG A 24 10.83 -19.10 22.87
CA ARG A 24 9.51 -18.85 22.24
C ARG A 24 9.12 -17.37 22.19
N GLU A 25 10.08 -16.47 22.35
CA GLU A 25 9.86 -15.05 22.03
C GLU A 25 10.18 -14.83 20.54
N CYS A 26 9.12 -14.77 19.74
CA CYS A 26 8.99 -14.15 18.43
C CYS A 26 10.20 -14.24 17.47
N ARG A 27 10.23 -15.32 16.69
CA ARG A 27 10.82 -15.29 15.34
C ARG A 27 9.98 -14.38 14.45
N SER A 28 10.19 -13.06 14.50
CA SER A 28 9.71 -12.14 13.45
C SER A 28 10.76 -12.08 12.35
N ALA A 29 10.84 -13.13 11.55
CA ALA A 29 11.54 -13.11 10.27
C ALA A 29 10.51 -13.54 9.23
N GLU A 30 9.94 -12.51 8.57
CA GLU A 30 9.11 -12.47 7.36
C GLU A 30 8.02 -11.42 7.62
N GLU A 31 7.95 -10.43 6.73
CA GLU A 31 7.00 -9.29 6.71
C GLU A 31 7.49 -8.04 7.45
N GLU A 32 8.02 -7.11 6.65
CA GLU A 32 8.02 -5.68 6.93
C GLU A 32 6.56 -5.28 7.27
N GLU A 33 6.18 -5.34 8.54
CA GLU A 33 4.85 -4.92 8.99
C GLU A 33 4.78 -3.39 8.86
N GLU A 34 4.45 -2.95 7.64
CA GLU A 34 4.08 -1.57 7.32
C GLU A 34 3.11 -1.11 8.40
N TRP A 35 3.44 -0.05 9.14
CA TRP A 35 2.55 0.55 10.14
C TRP A 35 1.23 0.92 9.44
N GLN A 36 0.27 0.00 9.46
CA GLN A 36 -1.06 0.23 8.95
C GLN A 36 -1.67 1.26 9.89
N ALA A 37 -1.73 2.51 9.44
CA ALA A 37 -2.39 3.57 10.18
C ALA A 37 -3.75 3.04 10.65
N ARG A 38 -4.06 3.21 11.95
CA ARG A 38 -5.30 2.70 12.57
C ARG A 38 -6.57 3.04 11.77
N VAL A 39 -6.50 4.11 10.97
CA VAL A 39 -7.48 4.45 9.95
C VAL A 39 -6.75 4.62 8.62
N ASN A 40 -6.98 3.71 7.67
CA ASN A 40 -6.54 3.88 6.29
C ASN A 40 -7.65 4.63 5.52
N PRO A 41 -7.40 5.88 5.06
CA PRO A 41 -8.40 6.65 4.30
C PRO A 41 -8.76 6.00 2.96
N HIS A 42 -7.95 5.06 2.47
CA HIS A 42 -8.19 4.26 1.28
C HIS A 42 -8.96 2.96 1.56
N SER A 43 -9.54 2.80 2.75
CA SER A 43 -10.47 1.70 3.05
C SER A 43 -11.92 1.99 2.60
N PHE A 44 -12.20 3.23 2.16
CA PHE A 44 -13.49 3.69 1.63
C PHE A 44 -14.71 3.32 2.48
N ARG A 45 -14.52 3.29 3.80
CA ARG A 45 -15.60 3.19 4.77
C ARG A 45 -16.49 4.44 4.66
N GLY A 46 -17.81 4.27 4.72
CA GLY A 46 -18.79 5.32 4.36
C GLY A 46 -18.64 6.64 5.14
N GLU A 47 -18.08 6.60 6.33
CA GLU A 47 -17.78 7.77 7.17
C GLU A 47 -16.56 8.60 6.70
N LEU A 48 -15.71 8.07 5.82
CA LEU A 48 -14.48 8.72 5.34
C LEU A 48 -14.64 9.43 3.99
N CYS A 49 -15.83 9.41 3.39
CA CYS A 49 -16.08 10.00 2.08
C CYS A 49 -15.69 11.49 2.04
N SER A 50 -16.05 12.23 3.08
CA SER A 50 -15.77 13.67 3.23
C SER A 50 -14.29 13.98 3.43
N MET A 51 -13.42 12.97 3.58
CA MET A 51 -11.98 13.20 3.57
C MET A 51 -11.53 13.64 2.17
N CYS A 52 -12.11 13.11 1.12
CA CYS A 52 -11.70 13.41 -0.26
C CYS A 52 -12.76 14.21 -1.03
N HIS A 53 -14.04 13.92 -0.78
CA HIS A 53 -15.17 14.51 -1.50
C HIS A 53 -15.76 15.68 -0.73
N SER A 54 -16.34 16.63 -1.45
CA SER A 54 -17.32 17.57 -0.89
C SER A 54 -18.64 16.85 -0.62
N GLU A 55 -19.66 17.56 -0.11
CA GLU A 55 -20.95 16.98 0.27
C GLU A 55 -21.68 16.26 -0.88
N GLN A 56 -21.30 16.51 -2.14
CA GLN A 56 -21.87 15.86 -3.32
C GLN A 56 -20.77 15.26 -4.22
N PRO A 57 -20.46 13.96 -4.06
CA PRO A 57 -19.65 13.22 -5.03
C PRO A 57 -20.24 13.38 -6.45
N PRO A 58 -19.40 13.50 -7.49
CA PRO A 58 -17.98 13.15 -7.54
C PRO A 58 -17.01 14.29 -7.19
N LEU A 59 -17.51 15.44 -6.71
CA LEU A 59 -16.69 16.62 -6.49
C LEU A 59 -15.72 16.40 -5.32
N LEU A 60 -14.44 16.66 -5.58
CA LEU A 60 -13.39 16.62 -4.56
C LEU A 60 -13.33 17.93 -3.78
N LEU A 61 -12.83 17.87 -2.54
CA LEU A 61 -12.62 19.07 -1.71
C LEU A 61 -11.62 20.07 -2.33
N LYS A 62 -10.68 19.54 -3.13
CA LYS A 62 -9.64 20.30 -3.86
C LYS A 62 -9.48 19.69 -5.24
N ASP A 63 -8.60 20.23 -6.08
CA ASP A 63 -8.22 19.55 -7.32
C ASP A 63 -7.66 18.15 -7.04
N GLN A 64 -7.67 17.29 -8.06
CA GLN A 64 -7.35 15.89 -7.87
C GLN A 64 -5.92 15.67 -7.35
N VAL A 65 -4.94 16.41 -7.88
CA VAL A 65 -3.54 16.28 -7.46
C VAL A 65 -3.41 16.69 -6.00
N THR A 66 -3.92 17.86 -5.63
CA THR A 66 -3.85 18.37 -4.25
C THR A 66 -4.59 17.46 -3.27
N THR A 67 -5.73 16.91 -3.65
CA THR A 67 -6.50 15.99 -2.79
C THR A 67 -5.70 14.76 -2.40
N CYS A 68 -4.93 14.20 -3.33
CA CYS A 68 -4.10 13.00 -3.08
C CYS A 68 -2.85 13.34 -2.27
N VAL A 69 -2.13 14.40 -2.66
CA VAL A 69 -0.79 14.67 -2.10
C VAL A 69 -0.81 15.41 -0.75
N ARG A 70 -1.98 15.84 -0.28
CA ARG A 70 -2.11 16.49 1.04
C ARG A 70 -1.76 15.57 2.22
N CYS A 71 -1.80 14.26 2.02
CA CYS A 71 -1.51 13.27 3.07
C CYS A 71 -0.13 12.62 2.90
N HIS A 72 0.24 12.28 1.66
CA HIS A 72 1.50 11.61 1.35
C HIS A 72 2.09 12.24 0.09
N PRO A 73 3.41 12.38 -0.02
CA PRO A 73 4.00 12.88 -1.25
C PRO A 73 3.65 11.95 -2.42
N GLY A 74 3.23 12.53 -3.54
CA GLY A 74 2.92 11.78 -4.77
C GLY A 74 4.16 11.14 -5.40
N ASN A 75 5.36 11.49 -4.94
CA ASN A 75 6.62 10.95 -5.42
C ASN A 75 7.40 10.28 -4.27
N ILE A 76 7.22 8.97 -4.10
CA ILE A 76 8.02 8.13 -3.19
C ILE A 76 8.92 7.18 -3.99
N GLY A 77 10.22 7.19 -3.72
CA GLY A 77 11.19 6.32 -4.41
C GLY A 77 11.15 6.47 -5.93
N ASN A 78 10.95 5.36 -6.65
CA ASN A 78 10.89 5.32 -8.11
C ASN A 78 9.46 5.52 -8.67
N HIS A 79 8.66 6.39 -8.04
CA HIS A 79 7.28 6.61 -8.48
C HIS A 79 7.25 7.15 -9.93
N PRO A 80 6.35 6.65 -10.80
CA PRO A 80 6.33 7.05 -12.21
C PRO A 80 6.19 8.56 -12.45
N VAL A 81 5.58 9.29 -11.51
CA VAL A 81 5.37 10.76 -11.64
C VAL A 81 6.66 11.58 -11.65
N THR A 82 7.80 10.99 -11.27
CA THR A 82 9.12 11.60 -11.47
C THR A 82 9.43 11.88 -12.95
N ARG A 83 8.89 11.03 -13.82
CA ARG A 83 9.11 11.06 -15.28
C ARG A 83 7.82 11.24 -16.06
N HIS A 84 6.67 11.24 -15.38
CA HIS A 84 5.34 11.46 -15.90
C HIS A 84 4.70 12.64 -15.15
N PRO A 85 4.92 13.88 -15.60
CA PRO A 85 4.35 15.04 -14.94
C PRO A 85 2.82 15.00 -14.98
N MET A 86 2.18 15.31 -13.85
CA MET A 86 0.72 15.35 -13.69
C MET A 86 0.16 16.70 -14.13
N GLY A 87 -1.12 16.74 -14.50
CA GLY A 87 -1.79 17.97 -14.96
C GLY A 87 -1.30 18.42 -16.34
N LEU A 88 -0.80 17.48 -17.15
CA LEU A 88 -0.37 17.74 -18.52
C LEU A 88 -0.96 16.70 -19.46
N MET A 89 -1.26 17.12 -20.69
CA MET A 89 -1.68 16.22 -21.76
C MET A 89 -0.50 15.36 -22.25
N PRO A 90 -0.61 14.02 -22.23
CA PRO A 90 0.43 13.15 -22.77
C PRO A 90 0.56 13.32 -24.28
N ARG A 91 1.79 13.29 -24.80
CA ARG A 91 2.08 13.40 -26.26
C ARG A 91 1.93 12.08 -27.01
N MET A 92 1.13 11.17 -26.48
CA MET A 92 0.93 9.83 -27.03
C MET A 92 -0.52 9.40 -26.85
N LYS A 93 -0.95 8.41 -27.63
CA LYS A 93 -2.31 7.88 -27.51
C LYS A 93 -2.44 7.06 -26.22
N ILE A 94 -3.24 7.57 -25.30
CA ILE A 94 -3.60 6.87 -24.06
C ILE A 94 -4.80 5.95 -24.34
N PRO A 95 -4.81 4.69 -23.87
CA PRO A 95 -5.96 3.81 -24.01
C PRO A 95 -7.15 4.30 -23.19
N ALA A 96 -8.37 4.13 -23.71
CA ALA A 96 -9.60 4.58 -23.04
C ALA A 96 -9.84 3.95 -21.65
N SER A 97 -9.17 2.82 -21.35
CA SER A 97 -9.19 2.19 -20.03
C SER A 97 -8.46 3.00 -18.95
N LEU A 98 -7.60 3.95 -19.34
CA LEU A 98 -6.92 4.86 -18.43
C LEU A 98 -7.53 6.25 -18.58
N PRO A 99 -8.34 6.71 -17.61
CA PRO A 99 -9.08 7.95 -17.74
C PRO A 99 -8.15 9.16 -17.66
N LEU A 100 -8.39 10.13 -18.53
CA LEU A 100 -7.81 11.47 -18.46
C LEU A 100 -8.89 12.44 -17.94
N THR A 101 -8.51 13.67 -17.63
CA THR A 101 -9.51 14.74 -17.38
C THR A 101 -10.30 15.05 -18.64
N GLU A 102 -11.33 15.90 -18.53
CA GLU A 102 -12.10 16.38 -19.69
C GLU A 102 -11.20 17.14 -20.69
N GLU A 103 -10.17 17.81 -20.18
CA GLU A 103 -9.13 18.52 -20.93
C GLU A 103 -8.06 17.58 -21.50
N GLY A 104 -8.12 16.28 -21.18
CA GLY A 104 -7.16 15.27 -21.65
C GLY A 104 -5.86 15.22 -20.85
N GLU A 105 -5.84 15.74 -19.62
CA GLU A 105 -4.66 15.73 -18.77
C GLU A 105 -4.51 14.40 -18.02
N MET A 106 -3.25 13.98 -17.82
CA MET A 106 -2.93 12.87 -16.93
C MET A 106 -3.04 13.34 -15.47
N VAL A 107 -3.81 12.60 -14.67
CA VAL A 107 -4.03 12.87 -13.25
C VAL A 107 -3.87 11.58 -12.43
N CYS A 108 -3.83 11.66 -11.10
CA CYS A 108 -3.50 10.50 -10.26
C CYS A 108 -4.46 9.33 -10.52
N SER A 109 -5.74 9.62 -10.78
CA SER A 109 -6.76 8.64 -11.12
C SER A 109 -6.60 8.04 -12.52
N THR A 110 -5.68 8.50 -13.35
CA THR A 110 -5.34 7.85 -14.62
C THR A 110 -4.70 6.49 -14.36
N CYS A 111 -3.80 6.42 -13.37
CA CYS A 111 -3.06 5.21 -13.01
C CYS A 111 -3.66 4.50 -11.79
N HIS A 112 -4.17 5.28 -10.83
CA HIS A 112 -4.78 4.76 -9.61
C HIS A 112 -6.30 4.68 -9.72
N GLU A 113 -6.90 3.78 -8.95
CA GLU A 113 -8.32 3.60 -8.75
C GLU A 113 -8.71 4.14 -7.38
N PRO A 114 -9.28 5.36 -7.36
CA PRO A 114 -9.99 6.06 -6.31
C PRO A 114 -10.37 5.33 -5.06
N HIS A 115 -11.06 4.21 -5.28
CA HIS A 115 -11.97 3.54 -4.35
C HIS A 115 -11.56 2.10 -4.11
N GLY A 116 -10.34 1.71 -4.52
CA GLY A 116 -9.82 0.36 -4.30
C GLY A 116 -10.66 -0.73 -4.96
N ARG A 117 -11.35 -0.43 -6.06
CA ARG A 117 -12.23 -1.39 -6.76
C ARG A 117 -11.45 -2.44 -7.55
N THR A 118 -10.13 -2.36 -7.55
CA THR A 118 -9.21 -3.27 -8.23
C THR A 118 -8.41 -4.06 -7.20
N PRO A 119 -8.01 -5.31 -7.52
CA PRO A 119 -7.25 -6.15 -6.59
C PRO A 119 -5.76 -5.79 -6.55
N HIS A 120 -5.34 -4.70 -7.21
CA HIS A 120 -3.93 -4.40 -7.37
C HIS A 120 -3.40 -3.56 -6.19
N PRO A 121 -2.18 -3.86 -5.72
CA PRO A 121 -1.54 -3.08 -4.66
C PRO A 121 -1.47 -1.59 -5.00
N ARG A 122 -1.42 -0.74 -3.96
CA ARG A 122 -1.29 0.72 -4.09
C ARG A 122 -2.37 1.34 -4.98
N LEU A 123 -3.56 0.75 -4.98
CA LEU A 123 -4.73 1.21 -5.73
C LEU A 123 -4.49 1.26 -7.25
N LEU A 124 -3.61 0.45 -7.82
CA LEU A 124 -3.39 0.52 -9.27
C LEU A 124 -4.62 0.04 -10.05
N ARG A 125 -4.93 0.67 -11.18
CA ARG A 125 -6.05 0.23 -12.03
C ARG A 125 -5.83 -1.15 -12.65
N ILE A 126 -4.58 -1.44 -13.00
CA ILE A 126 -4.11 -2.69 -13.56
C ILE A 126 -2.74 -3.04 -12.95
N GLU A 127 -2.25 -4.25 -13.22
CA GLU A 127 -0.92 -4.68 -12.78
C GLU A 127 0.18 -3.71 -13.27
N TYR A 128 1.20 -3.49 -12.44
CA TYR A 128 2.17 -2.40 -12.60
C TYR A 128 2.89 -2.42 -13.95
N LEU A 129 3.42 -3.58 -14.38
CA LEU A 129 4.11 -3.66 -15.67
C LEU A 129 3.14 -3.49 -16.85
N LYS A 130 1.93 -4.06 -16.74
CA LYS A 130 0.87 -3.84 -17.75
C LYS A 130 0.45 -2.39 -17.85
N LEU A 131 0.50 -1.61 -16.77
CA LEU A 131 0.20 -0.18 -16.79
C LEU A 131 1.18 0.57 -17.70
N CYS A 132 2.47 0.31 -17.57
CA CYS A 132 3.50 0.89 -18.44
C CYS A 132 3.24 0.52 -19.92
N ALA A 133 3.02 -0.76 -20.18
CA ALA A 133 2.80 -1.29 -21.53
C ALA A 133 1.49 -0.80 -22.19
N SER A 134 0.52 -0.35 -21.39
CA SER A 134 -0.76 0.15 -21.91
C SER A 134 -0.59 1.40 -22.78
N CYS A 135 0.41 2.23 -22.47
CA CYS A 135 0.79 3.41 -23.23
C CYS A 135 2.04 3.15 -24.08
N HIS A 136 3.11 2.60 -23.49
CA HIS A 136 4.40 2.35 -24.15
C HIS A 136 4.38 1.06 -24.99
N LYS A 137 3.47 0.98 -25.97
CA LYS A 137 3.32 -0.20 -26.83
C LYS A 137 4.63 -0.47 -27.60
N GLY A 138 5.17 -1.68 -27.44
CA GLY A 138 6.39 -2.13 -28.13
C GLY A 138 7.64 -2.21 -27.24
N TYR A 139 7.50 -2.05 -25.93
CA TYR A 139 8.49 -2.40 -24.91
C TYR A 139 7.98 -3.56 -24.05
#